data_AF-A0A3D0QEB9-F1
#
_entry.id   AF-A0A3D0QEB9-F1
#
_cell.length_a   1.000
_cell.length_b   1.000
_cell.length_c   1.000
_cell.angle_alpha   90.00
_cell.angle_beta   90.00
_cell.angle_gamma   90.00
#
_symmetry.space_group_name_H-M   'P 1'
#
loop_
_entity.id
_entity.type
_entity.pdbx_description
1 polymer ?
#
loop_
_entity_poly.entity_id
_entity_poly.type
_entity_poly.pdbx_seq_one_letter_code
_entity_poly.pdbx_strand_id
1 'polypeptide(L)'
;MTMLEHGMKPQGSENTNVLEQPVAEGSGQTSPLIFKQLRALRWPDMLTLVGLLCVSFSVYFSFKGYLVIAFILILTQFLLDYYDGKLSRAIGGGALGVYLDSFTDFMAVASSVVFGWFAGITGIAMLIAGFLNVGAASIRLAYFTAYKQKGFVGIPTVLAASAVSTITFLGYLFAPAHVGWVVIVYFVSAVAMISDLRLKKL
;
A
#
# COMPACT_ATOMS: atom_id res chain seq x y z
N MET A 1 -37.47 -62.34 -36.45
CA MET A 1 -37.32 -61.53 -35.22
C MET A 1 -36.25 -62.23 -34.37
N THR A 2 -35.02 -62.39 -34.89
CA THR A 2 -33.82 -61.55 -34.65
C THR A 2 -33.49 -61.49 -33.14
N MET A 3 -32.65 -62.38 -32.57
CA MET A 3 -31.18 -62.48 -32.56
C MET A 3 -30.42 -61.24 -32.01
N LEU A 4 -29.55 -61.52 -31.03
CA LEU A 4 -28.37 -60.79 -30.47
C LEU A 4 -28.62 -59.73 -29.36
N GLU A 5 -28.29 -59.99 -28.10
CA GLU A 5 -26.96 -59.96 -27.44
C GLU A 5 -26.25 -58.60 -27.40
N HIS A 6 -26.28 -57.96 -26.23
CA HIS A 6 -25.16 -57.21 -25.59
C HIS A 6 -25.70 -56.74 -24.22
N GLY A 7 -25.11 -56.96 -23.05
CA GLY A 7 -23.84 -57.54 -22.65
C GLY A 7 -23.58 -57.07 -21.20
N MET A 8 -23.37 -58.02 -20.29
CA MET A 8 -22.60 -57.99 -19.02
C MET A 8 -22.31 -56.65 -18.32
N LYS A 9 -22.77 -56.42 -17.07
CA LYS A 9 -22.32 -56.95 -15.74
C LYS A 9 -21.48 -55.92 -14.94
N PRO A 10 -21.36 -56.09 -13.61
CA PRO A 10 -21.21 -55.02 -12.62
C PRO A 10 -19.79 -54.87 -12.05
N GLN A 11 -19.52 -53.74 -11.38
CA GLN A 11 -18.51 -53.45 -10.32
C GLN A 11 -18.34 -51.91 -10.31
N GLY A 12 -17.97 -51.20 -9.26
CA GLY A 12 -17.31 -51.54 -8.02
C GLY A 12 -17.23 -50.26 -7.17
N SER A 13 -16.98 -50.44 -5.87
CA SER A 13 -16.61 -49.37 -4.95
C SER A 13 -15.35 -48.65 -5.41
N GLU A 14 -15.31 -47.32 -5.31
CA GLU A 14 -14.03 -46.63 -5.20
C GLU A 14 -14.19 -45.27 -4.51
N ASN A 15 -13.94 -45.29 -3.19
CA ASN A 15 -13.32 -44.17 -2.50
C ASN A 15 -12.06 -43.81 -3.29
N THR A 16 -12.08 -42.68 -4.00
CA THR A 16 -10.88 -42.22 -4.70
C THR A 16 -10.55 -40.83 -4.21
N ASN A 17 -9.55 -40.82 -3.34
CA ASN A 17 -8.62 -39.74 -3.10
C ASN A 17 -8.43 -38.88 -4.37
N VAL A 18 -8.93 -37.64 -4.34
CA VAL A 18 -8.49 -36.63 -5.30
C VAL A 18 -7.21 -36.00 -4.74
N LEU A 19 -6.13 -36.76 -4.97
CA LEU A 19 -4.87 -36.32 -5.54
C LEU A 19 -4.19 -35.13 -4.85
N GLU A 20 -3.34 -35.50 -3.89
CA GLU A 20 -1.98 -34.99 -3.71
C GLU A 20 -1.43 -34.29 -4.96
N GLN A 21 -1.07 -33.01 -4.82
CA GLN A 21 -0.17 -32.36 -5.76
C GLN A 21 1.25 -32.89 -5.51
N PRO A 22 1.98 -33.35 -6.53
CA PRO A 22 3.34 -33.82 -6.34
C PRO A 22 4.23 -32.62 -6.07
N VAL A 23 4.74 -32.54 -4.83
CA VAL A 23 5.88 -31.68 -4.51
C VAL A 23 7.09 -32.33 -5.16
N ALA A 24 7.46 -31.83 -6.34
CA ALA A 24 8.68 -32.21 -7.02
C ALA A 24 9.88 -31.75 -6.17
N GLU A 25 10.47 -32.72 -5.49
CA GLU A 25 11.76 -32.64 -4.82
C GLU A 25 12.86 -32.67 -5.88
N GLY A 26 13.80 -31.71 -5.84
CA GLY A 26 15.08 -31.83 -6.56
C GLY A 26 15.58 -30.59 -7.29
N SER A 27 16.39 -29.77 -6.61
CA SER A 27 17.79 -29.56 -7.01
C SER A 27 18.48 -28.60 -6.03
N GLY A 28 19.50 -29.14 -5.36
CA GLY A 28 20.35 -28.39 -4.45
C GLY A 28 21.13 -27.32 -5.17
N GLN A 29 20.91 -26.07 -4.77
CA GLN A 29 21.92 -25.03 -4.75
C GLN A 29 21.80 -24.31 -3.41
N THR A 30 22.58 -24.76 -2.43
CA THR A 30 22.90 -24.01 -1.21
C THR A 30 23.81 -22.83 -1.57
N SER A 31 23.25 -21.87 -2.31
CA SER A 31 23.78 -20.51 -2.32
C SER A 31 23.61 -19.95 -0.90
N PRO A 32 24.59 -19.18 -0.36
CA PRO A 32 24.49 -18.69 1.01
C PRO A 32 23.18 -17.91 1.12
N LEU A 33 22.32 -18.37 2.03
CA LEU A 33 20.93 -17.93 2.24
C LEU A 33 20.78 -16.45 2.62
N ILE A 34 21.89 -15.70 2.71
CA ILE A 34 21.97 -14.39 3.34
C ILE A 34 21.42 -13.27 2.45
N PHE A 35 21.37 -13.42 1.11
CA PHE A 35 21.00 -12.30 0.21
C PHE A 35 19.95 -12.63 -0.86
N LYS A 36 19.14 -13.67 -0.69
CA LYS A 36 18.07 -14.00 -1.67
C LYS A 36 17.01 -12.90 -1.76
N GLN A 37 16.71 -12.23 -0.65
CA GLN A 37 15.76 -11.12 -0.58
C GLN A 37 16.27 -9.86 -1.32
N LEU A 38 17.56 -9.52 -1.18
CA LEU A 38 18.16 -8.38 -1.89
C LEU A 38 18.29 -8.64 -3.40
N ARG A 39 18.54 -9.88 -3.82
CA ARG A 39 18.65 -10.24 -5.25
C ARG A 39 17.30 -10.18 -5.98
N ALA A 40 16.19 -10.23 -5.25
CA ALA A 40 14.84 -10.12 -5.81
C ALA A 40 14.45 -8.66 -6.12
N LEU A 41 15.18 -7.67 -5.60
CA LEU A 41 14.95 -6.26 -5.91
C LEU A 41 15.37 -5.96 -7.35
N ARG A 42 14.44 -5.38 -8.10
CA ARG A 42 14.71 -4.74 -9.39
C ARG A 42 15.01 -3.26 -9.18
N TRP A 43 15.50 -2.60 -10.23
CA TRP A 43 15.73 -1.16 -10.25
C TRP A 43 14.54 -0.31 -9.76
N PRO A 44 13.28 -0.61 -10.15
CA PRO A 44 12.10 0.10 -9.65
C PRO A 44 11.96 -0.04 -8.11
N ASP A 45 12.12 -1.26 -7.57
CA ASP A 45 11.99 -1.54 -6.14
C ASP A 45 12.99 -0.76 -5.26
N MET A 46 14.14 -0.36 -5.80
CA MET A 46 15.09 0.50 -5.09
C MET A 46 14.57 1.93 -4.92
N LEU A 47 13.82 2.47 -5.91
CA LEU A 47 13.18 3.78 -5.80
C LEU A 47 12.09 3.77 -4.73
N THR A 48 11.28 2.71 -4.68
CA THR A 48 10.28 2.52 -3.63
C THR A 48 10.93 2.49 -2.25
N LEU A 49 12.06 1.78 -2.12
CA LEU A 49 12.80 1.71 -0.85
C LEU A 49 13.36 3.08 -0.42
N VAL A 50 13.85 3.89 -1.35
CA VAL A 50 14.25 5.26 -1.06
C VAL A 50 13.05 6.10 -0.62
N GLY A 51 11.89 5.93 -1.28
CA GLY A 51 10.63 6.55 -0.87
C GLY A 51 10.24 6.19 0.57
N LEU A 52 10.35 4.91 0.93
CA LEU A 52 10.11 4.41 2.28
C LEU A 52 11.06 5.04 3.32
N LEU A 53 12.34 5.19 2.97
CA LEU A 53 13.30 5.88 3.83
C LEU A 53 12.94 7.36 3.99
N CYS A 54 12.50 8.04 2.93
CA CYS A 54 12.07 9.44 3.01
C CYS A 54 10.93 9.65 4.02
N VAL A 55 9.85 8.86 3.93
CA VAL A 55 8.73 8.98 4.89
C VAL A 55 9.12 8.56 6.30
N SER A 56 10.03 7.60 6.45
CA SER A 56 10.58 7.23 7.77
C SER A 56 11.40 8.37 8.38
N PHE A 57 12.23 9.04 7.59
CA PHE A 57 12.97 10.23 8.04
C PHE A 57 12.04 11.41 8.31
N SER A 58 10.95 11.57 7.56
CA SER A 58 9.95 12.61 7.82
C SER A 58 9.39 12.50 9.24
N VAL A 59 9.06 11.30 9.69
CA VAL A 59 8.64 11.04 11.07
C VAL A 59 9.72 11.49 12.06
N TYR A 60 10.98 11.11 11.82
CA TYR A 60 12.09 11.53 12.67
C TYR A 60 12.25 13.07 12.75
N PHE A 61 12.20 13.76 11.61
CA PHE A 61 12.31 15.23 11.56
C PHE A 61 11.09 15.93 12.17
N SER A 62 9.89 15.33 12.06
CA SER A 62 8.68 15.81 12.72
C SER A 62 8.86 15.80 14.24
N PHE A 63 9.39 14.71 14.80
CA PHE A 63 9.71 14.63 16.24
C PHE A 63 10.74 15.66 16.69
N LYS A 64 11.70 16.00 15.82
CA LYS A 64 12.70 17.04 16.10
C LYS A 64 12.17 18.46 15.92
N GLY A 65 10.94 18.65 15.43
CA GLY A 65 10.35 19.96 15.15
C GLY A 65 10.78 20.57 13.82
N TYR A 66 11.56 19.88 12.99
CA TYR A 66 11.95 20.34 11.65
C TYR A 66 10.84 20.07 10.63
N LEU A 67 9.72 20.77 10.78
CA LEU A 67 8.49 20.54 10.01
C LEU A 67 8.66 20.76 8.51
N VAL A 68 9.45 21.75 8.09
CA VAL A 68 9.71 22.03 6.67
C VAL A 68 10.40 20.83 6.00
N ILE A 69 11.41 20.26 6.67
CA ILE A 69 12.16 19.10 6.14
C ILE A 69 11.26 17.87 6.11
N ALA A 70 10.46 17.64 7.16
CA ALA A 70 9.50 16.55 7.20
C ALA A 70 8.48 16.62 6.04
N PHE A 71 7.92 17.81 5.80
CA PHE A 71 6.99 18.03 4.69
C PHE A 71 7.63 17.75 3.32
N ILE A 72 8.83 18.28 3.08
CA ILE A 72 9.57 18.04 1.82
C ILE A 72 9.81 16.55 1.61
N LEU A 73 10.13 15.80 2.66
CA LEU A 73 10.36 14.36 2.58
C LEU A 73 9.08 13.57 2.21
N ILE A 74 7.92 13.96 2.75
CA ILE A 74 6.62 13.36 2.37
C ILE A 74 6.34 13.63 0.89
N LEU A 75 6.55 14.86 0.41
CA LEU A 75 6.38 15.18 -1.00
C LEU A 75 7.38 14.45 -1.91
N THR A 76 8.61 14.28 -1.43
CA THR A 76 9.65 13.56 -2.16
C THR A 76 9.24 12.10 -2.36
N GLN A 77 8.70 11.45 -1.32
CA GLN A 77 8.18 10.09 -1.47
C GLN A 77 7.04 10.03 -2.48
N PHE A 78 6.07 10.95 -2.44
CA PHE A 78 5.01 11.00 -3.46
C PHE A 78 5.56 11.10 -4.89
N LEU A 79 6.62 11.89 -5.07
CA LEU A 79 7.26 12.03 -6.37
C LEU A 79 7.96 10.74 -6.81
N LEU A 80 8.68 10.08 -5.88
CA LEU A 80 9.36 8.81 -6.13
C LEU A 80 8.38 7.70 -6.48
N ASP A 81 7.26 7.61 -5.76
CA ASP A 81 6.16 6.67 -5.99
C ASP A 81 5.58 6.80 -7.39
N TYR A 82 5.33 8.05 -7.81
CA TYR A 82 4.87 8.37 -9.15
C TYR A 82 5.87 7.96 -10.26
N TYR A 83 7.17 8.14 -10.00
CA TYR A 83 8.23 7.73 -10.94
C TYR A 83 8.39 6.22 -11.01
N ASP A 84 8.35 5.52 -9.87
CA ASP A 84 8.47 4.07 -9.78
C ASP A 84 7.29 3.36 -10.45
N GLY A 85 6.07 3.88 -10.25
CA GLY A 85 4.87 3.39 -10.93
C GLY A 85 4.92 3.52 -12.47
N LYS A 86 5.65 4.50 -13.00
CA LYS A 86 5.91 4.60 -14.45
C LYS A 86 7.02 3.65 -14.90
N LEU A 87 8.07 3.51 -14.10
CA LEU A 87 9.22 2.68 -14.43
C LEU A 87 8.85 1.19 -14.44
N SER A 88 8.02 0.74 -13.49
CA SER A 88 7.51 -0.63 -13.43
C SER A 88 6.66 -1.01 -14.64
N ARG A 89 5.93 -0.06 -15.23
CA ARG A 89 5.18 -0.26 -16.48
C ARG A 89 6.08 -0.35 -17.71
N ALA A 90 7.23 0.32 -17.68
CA ALA A 90 8.19 0.33 -18.79
C ALA A 90 9.14 -0.89 -18.78
N ILE A 91 9.56 -1.35 -17.60
CA ILE A 91 10.61 -2.39 -17.45
C ILE A 91 10.04 -3.74 -16.96
N GLY A 92 8.76 -3.75 -16.55
CA GLY A 92 8.09 -4.90 -15.96
C GLY A 92 8.39 -5.02 -14.46
N GLY A 93 7.42 -4.62 -13.62
CA GLY A 93 7.53 -4.73 -12.16
C GLY A 93 7.53 -6.18 -11.67
N GLY A 94 8.28 -6.45 -10.59
CA GLY A 94 8.25 -7.72 -9.88
C GLY A 94 7.06 -7.80 -8.92
N ALA A 95 6.71 -9.02 -8.46
CA ALA A 95 5.66 -9.18 -7.44
C ALA A 95 6.03 -8.52 -6.10
N LEU A 96 7.32 -8.49 -5.74
CA LEU A 96 7.83 -7.86 -4.51
C LEU A 96 7.54 -6.35 -4.50
N GLY A 97 7.85 -5.64 -5.60
CA GLY A 97 7.63 -4.20 -5.73
C GLY A 97 6.20 -3.77 -5.42
N VAL A 98 5.20 -4.56 -5.80
CA VAL A 98 3.79 -4.27 -5.51
C VAL A 98 3.49 -4.27 -4.00
N TYR A 99 4.10 -5.17 -3.23
CA TYR A 99 3.96 -5.19 -1.77
C TYR A 99 4.76 -4.06 -1.11
N LEU A 100 5.91 -3.69 -1.68
CA LEU A 100 6.76 -2.63 -1.15
C LEU A 100 6.16 -1.23 -1.38
N ASP A 101 5.55 -1.01 -2.54
CA ASP A 101 4.74 0.15 -2.91
C ASP A 101 3.64 0.35 -1.87
N SER A 102 2.90 -0.74 -1.62
CA SER A 102 1.86 -0.76 -0.59
C SER A 102 2.38 -0.38 0.80
N PHE A 103 3.52 -0.95 1.23
CA PHE A 103 4.09 -0.60 2.52
C PHE A 103 4.52 0.89 2.61
N THR A 104 5.02 1.42 1.51
CA THR A 104 5.43 2.83 1.39
C THR A 104 4.22 3.76 1.45
N ASP A 105 3.12 3.41 0.78
CA ASP A 105 1.84 4.11 0.85
C ASP A 105 1.30 4.22 2.27
N PHE A 106 1.32 3.11 3.00
CA PHE A 106 0.89 3.07 4.39
C PHE A 106 1.76 4.00 5.26
N MET A 107 3.08 3.92 5.09
CA MET A 107 4.02 4.75 5.84
C MET A 107 3.90 6.24 5.49
N ALA A 108 3.53 6.60 4.27
CA ALA A 108 3.24 7.98 3.88
C ALA A 108 2.05 8.55 4.66
N VAL A 109 0.96 7.79 4.79
CA VAL A 109 -0.22 8.18 5.58
C VAL A 109 0.14 8.30 7.07
N ALA A 110 0.85 7.32 7.62
CA ALA A 110 1.30 7.35 9.01
C ALA A 110 2.20 8.57 9.27
N SER A 111 3.15 8.85 8.37
CA SER A 111 4.03 10.02 8.47
C SER A 111 3.27 11.34 8.40
N SER A 112 2.23 11.43 7.56
CA SER A 112 1.36 12.61 7.45
C SER A 112 0.59 12.87 8.76
N VAL A 113 0.11 11.82 9.42
CA VAL A 113 -0.57 11.94 10.73
C VAL A 113 0.40 12.43 11.80
N VAL A 114 1.61 11.85 11.88
CA VAL A 114 2.63 12.30 12.84
C VAL A 114 3.04 13.75 12.56
N PHE A 115 3.27 14.09 11.29
CA PHE A 115 3.59 15.46 10.88
C PHE A 115 2.52 16.44 11.36
N GLY A 116 1.23 16.13 11.16
CA GLY A 116 0.14 17.02 11.59
C GLY A 116 0.05 17.20 13.11
N TRP A 117 0.36 16.16 13.89
CA TRP A 117 0.45 16.27 15.34
C TRP A 117 1.52 17.27 15.76
N PHE A 118 2.74 17.14 15.21
CA PHE A 118 3.86 18.04 15.52
C PHE A 118 3.73 19.42 14.89
N ALA A 119 2.92 19.57 13.85
CA ALA A 119 2.57 20.87 13.27
C ALA A 119 1.63 21.71 14.15
N GLY A 120 1.06 21.13 15.21
CA GLY A 120 0.22 21.83 16.17
C GLY A 120 -1.26 21.40 16.16
N ILE A 121 -1.63 20.38 15.39
CA ILE A 121 -2.97 19.78 15.45
C ILE A 121 -3.02 18.84 16.65
N THR A 122 -3.07 19.40 17.86
CA THR A 122 -3.07 18.61 19.09
C THR A 122 -4.48 18.38 19.62
N GLY A 123 -4.73 17.21 20.20
CA GLY A 123 -5.97 16.91 20.92
C GLY A 123 -6.59 15.56 20.56
N ILE A 124 -7.66 15.21 21.26
CA ILE A 124 -8.38 13.94 21.08
C ILE A 124 -8.93 13.81 19.65
N ALA A 125 -9.38 14.92 19.07
CA ALA A 125 -9.86 14.95 17.68
C ALA A 125 -8.79 14.50 16.68
N MET A 126 -7.52 14.92 16.87
CA MET A 126 -6.43 14.49 16.01
C MET A 126 -6.07 13.03 16.22
N LEU A 127 -6.12 12.51 17.46
CA LEU A 127 -5.91 11.09 17.72
C LEU A 127 -6.95 10.23 16.99
N ILE A 128 -8.23 10.62 17.08
CA ILE A 128 -9.32 9.94 16.39
C ILE A 128 -9.13 10.05 14.87
N ALA A 129 -8.91 11.26 14.34
CA ALA A 129 -8.73 11.48 12.91
C ALA A 129 -7.50 10.73 12.36
N GLY A 130 -6.40 10.71 13.10
CA GLY A 130 -5.19 9.98 12.78
C GLY A 130 -5.42 8.47 12.74
N PHE A 131 -6.07 7.92 13.76
CA PHE A 131 -6.44 6.50 13.78
C PHE A 131 -7.35 6.12 12.61
N LEU A 132 -8.34 6.97 12.30
CA LEU A 132 -9.22 6.77 11.15
C LEU A 132 -8.45 6.79 9.82
N ASN A 133 -7.49 7.72 9.62
CA ASN A 133 -6.69 7.77 8.39
C ASN A 133 -5.81 6.52 8.23
N VAL A 134 -5.10 6.13 9.29
CA VAL A 134 -4.23 4.95 9.27
C VAL A 134 -5.05 3.68 9.06
N GLY A 135 -6.19 3.55 9.75
CA GLY A 135 -7.12 2.43 9.59
C GLY A 135 -7.72 2.37 8.18
N ALA A 136 -8.20 3.50 7.66
CA ALA A 136 -8.72 3.63 6.30
C ALA A 136 -7.69 3.21 5.24
N ALA A 137 -6.47 3.73 5.36
CA ALA A 137 -5.36 3.38 4.46
C ALA A 137 -5.04 1.87 4.52
N SER A 138 -4.98 1.30 5.73
CA SER A 138 -4.70 -0.13 5.93
C SER A 138 -5.75 -1.02 5.28
N ILE A 139 -7.03 -0.74 5.51
CA ILE A 139 -8.14 -1.54 4.96
C ILE A 139 -8.11 -1.48 3.43
N ARG A 140 -7.97 -0.28 2.87
CA ARG A 140 -7.91 -0.08 1.43
C ARG A 140 -6.75 -0.84 0.80
N LEU A 141 -5.58 -0.74 1.41
CA LEU A 141 -4.37 -1.37 0.88
C LEU A 141 -4.40 -2.89 0.98
N ALA A 142 -4.91 -3.42 2.11
CA ALA A 142 -5.15 -4.84 2.28
C ALA A 142 -6.15 -5.36 1.25
N TYR A 143 -7.22 -4.60 0.97
CA TYR A 143 -8.19 -4.94 -0.08
C TYR A 143 -7.53 -5.02 -1.46
N PHE A 144 -6.72 -4.03 -1.84
CA PHE A 144 -5.97 -4.03 -3.11
C PHE A 144 -5.00 -5.21 -3.24
N THR A 145 -4.37 -5.60 -2.13
CA THR A 145 -3.42 -6.72 -2.11
C THR A 145 -4.13 -8.08 -2.18
N ALA A 146 -5.24 -8.24 -1.46
CA ALA A 146 -5.98 -9.49 -1.37
C ALA A 146 -6.81 -9.79 -2.63
N TYR A 147 -7.52 -8.79 -3.14
CA TYR A 147 -8.32 -8.90 -4.35
C TYR A 147 -7.50 -8.29 -5.49
N LYS A 148 -6.68 -9.11 -6.18
CA LYS A 148 -5.89 -8.71 -7.38
C LYS A 148 -6.79 -8.08 -8.45
N GLN A 149 -7.14 -6.82 -8.30
CA GLN A 149 -8.01 -6.07 -9.19
C GLN A 149 -7.20 -5.64 -10.41
N LYS A 150 -7.67 -5.99 -11.61
CA LYS A 150 -7.17 -5.45 -12.88
C LYS A 150 -7.76 -4.05 -13.11
N GLY A 151 -7.36 -3.07 -12.31
CA GLY A 151 -7.84 -1.69 -12.46
C GLY A 151 -7.60 -0.83 -11.23
N PHE A 152 -7.13 0.39 -11.47
CA PHE A 152 -6.93 1.41 -10.43
C PHE A 152 -8.28 2.08 -10.14
N VAL A 153 -8.88 1.80 -8.98
CA VAL A 153 -10.17 2.39 -8.59
C VAL A 153 -9.97 3.18 -7.29
N GLY A 154 -10.00 4.51 -7.39
CA GLY A 154 -9.96 5.44 -6.24
C GLY A 154 -8.73 6.36 -6.21
N ILE A 155 -8.77 7.38 -5.35
CA ILE A 155 -7.71 8.38 -5.14
C ILE A 155 -6.48 7.73 -4.48
N PRO A 156 -5.26 7.76 -5.03
CA PRO A 156 -4.10 7.11 -4.41
C PRO A 156 -3.93 7.47 -2.93
N THR A 157 -3.61 6.49 -2.09
CA THR A 157 -3.37 6.66 -0.65
C THR A 157 -2.28 7.71 -0.38
N VAL A 158 -1.23 7.72 -1.19
CA VAL A 158 -0.17 8.73 -1.16
C VAL A 158 -0.66 10.13 -1.54
N LEU A 159 -1.63 10.24 -2.46
CA LEU A 159 -2.18 11.54 -2.85
C LEU A 159 -2.94 12.17 -1.69
N ALA A 160 -3.70 11.37 -0.94
CA ALA A 160 -4.36 11.87 0.25
C ALA A 160 -3.35 12.24 1.36
N ALA A 161 -2.31 11.43 1.58
CA ALA A 161 -1.24 11.76 2.54
C ALA A 161 -0.53 13.09 2.23
N SER A 162 -0.15 13.30 0.96
CA SER A 162 0.51 14.51 0.48
C SER A 162 -0.40 15.74 0.48
N ALA A 163 -1.67 15.59 0.07
CA ALA A 163 -2.65 16.67 0.11
C ALA A 163 -2.91 17.18 1.53
N VAL A 164 -3.16 16.25 2.47
CA VAL A 164 -3.37 16.60 3.88
C VAL A 164 -2.12 17.26 4.47
N SER A 165 -0.93 16.72 4.19
CA SER A 165 0.34 17.32 4.67
C SER A 165 0.54 18.74 4.13
N THR A 166 0.18 18.98 2.87
CA THR A 166 0.30 20.31 2.23
C THR A 166 -0.63 21.31 2.89
N ILE A 167 -1.89 20.93 3.14
CA ILE A 167 -2.86 21.81 3.79
C ILE A 167 -2.43 22.12 5.23
N THR A 168 -1.93 21.11 5.96
CA THR A 168 -1.38 21.30 7.31
C THR A 168 -0.17 22.23 7.31
N PHE A 169 0.74 22.09 6.35
CA PHE A 169 1.90 22.98 6.22
C PHE A 169 1.51 24.43 5.89
N LEU A 170 0.52 24.62 4.99
CA LEU A 170 -0.03 25.95 4.69
C LEU A 170 -0.71 26.57 5.93
N GLY A 171 -1.51 25.79 6.66
CA GLY A 171 -2.11 26.23 7.92
C GLY A 171 -1.07 26.66 8.95
N TYR A 172 0.01 25.89 9.07
CA TYR A 172 1.15 26.20 9.94
C TYR A 172 1.83 27.52 9.56
N LEU A 173 1.99 27.80 8.26
CA LEU A 173 2.69 29.01 7.79
C LEU A 173 1.84 30.28 7.88
N PHE A 174 0.55 30.22 7.50
CA PHE A 174 -0.30 31.41 7.35
C PHE A 174 -1.21 31.69 8.55
N ALA A 175 -1.60 30.65 9.31
CA ALA A 175 -2.58 30.79 10.38
C ALA A 175 -2.32 29.78 11.53
N PRO A 176 -1.19 29.91 12.25
CA PRO A 176 -0.83 28.96 13.31
C PRO A 176 -1.90 28.85 14.42
N ALA A 177 -2.63 29.93 14.69
CA ALA A 177 -3.74 29.94 15.66
C ALA A 177 -4.95 29.07 15.23
N HIS A 178 -5.06 28.73 13.95
CA HIS A 178 -6.19 27.97 13.38
C HIS A 178 -5.78 26.60 12.84
N VAL A 179 -4.53 26.18 13.03
CA VAL A 179 -4.04 24.86 12.60
C VAL A 179 -4.89 23.72 13.13
N GLY A 180 -5.44 23.84 14.35
CA GLY A 180 -6.34 22.83 14.92
C GLY A 180 -7.57 22.50 14.05
N TRP A 181 -8.08 23.46 13.25
CA TRP A 181 -9.21 23.24 12.35
C TRP A 181 -8.88 22.32 11.17
N VAL A 182 -7.60 22.16 10.83
CA VAL A 182 -7.13 21.26 9.76
C VAL A 182 -7.45 19.78 10.09
N VAL A 183 -7.77 19.45 11.35
CA VAL A 183 -8.25 18.11 11.72
C VAL A 183 -9.48 17.67 10.91
N ILE A 184 -10.32 18.60 10.46
CA ILE A 184 -11.48 18.32 9.60
C ILE A 184 -11.02 17.72 8.27
N VAL A 185 -9.90 18.21 7.73
CA VAL A 185 -9.32 17.70 6.48
C VAL A 185 -8.82 16.26 6.65
N TYR A 186 -8.26 15.91 7.81
CA TYR A 186 -7.93 14.52 8.13
C TYR A 186 -9.19 13.65 8.17
N PHE A 187 -10.28 14.09 8.79
CA PHE A 187 -11.55 13.34 8.76
C PHE A 187 -12.08 13.14 7.34
N VAL A 188 -12.10 14.21 6.53
CA VAL A 188 -12.54 14.15 5.13
C VAL A 188 -11.66 13.18 4.34
N SER A 189 -10.34 13.22 4.53
CA SER A 189 -9.38 12.30 3.91
C SER A 189 -9.67 10.85 4.25
N ALA A 190 -9.89 10.52 5.53
CA ALA A 190 -10.19 9.16 5.95
C ALA A 190 -11.49 8.63 5.31
N VAL A 191 -12.54 9.46 5.30
CA VAL A 191 -13.81 9.10 4.65
C VAL A 191 -13.62 8.96 3.14
N ALA A 192 -12.85 9.86 2.49
CA ALA A 192 -12.56 9.80 1.06
C ALA A 192 -11.73 8.57 0.67
N MET A 193 -10.85 8.07 1.55
CA MET A 193 -10.10 6.85 1.31
C MET A 193 -10.97 5.59 1.36
N ILE A 194 -11.96 5.54 2.26
CA ILE A 194 -12.89 4.41 2.40
C ILE A 194 -14.02 4.48 1.37
N SER A 195 -14.40 5.69 0.96
CA SER A 195 -15.49 5.89 0.02
C SER A 195 -15.14 5.24 -1.31
N ASP A 196 -16.01 4.32 -1.75
CA ASP A 196 -16.02 3.71 -3.09
C ASP A 196 -16.39 4.74 -4.17
N LEU A 197 -15.62 5.83 -4.28
CA LEU A 197 -15.67 6.71 -5.43
C LEU A 197 -15.08 5.95 -6.62
N ARG A 198 -15.93 5.11 -7.22
CA ARG A 198 -15.75 4.55 -8.56
C ARG A 198 -15.64 5.72 -9.53
N LEU A 199 -14.42 6.21 -9.75
CA LEU A 199 -14.12 7.04 -10.90
C LEU A 199 -14.33 6.15 -12.13
N LYS A 200 -15.53 6.24 -12.70
CA LYS A 200 -15.84 5.72 -14.01
C LYS A 200 -14.86 6.40 -14.97
N LYS A 201 -13.96 5.62 -15.55
CA LYS A 201 -13.07 6.05 -16.62
C LYS A 201 -13.96 6.72 -17.69
N LEU A 202 -13.87 8.04 -17.83
CA LEU A 202 -14.36 8.75 -19.01
C LEU A 202 -13.33 8.60 -20.12
#